data_AF-A0A7Z9UAP5-F1
#
_entry.id   AF-A0A7Z9UAP5-F1
#
_cell.length_a   1.000
_cell.length_b   1.000
_cell.length_c   1.000
_cell.angle_alpha   90.00
_cell.angle_beta   90.00
_cell.angle_gamma   90.00
#
_symmetry.space_group_name_H-M   'P 1'
#
loop_
_entity.id
_entity.type
_entity.pdbx_description
1 polymer ?
#
loop_
_entity_poly.entity_id
_entity_poly.type
_entity_poly.pdbx_seq_one_letter_code
_entity_poly.pdbx_strand_id
1 'polypeptide(L)'
;MSDQFELEEVKPRSKNFLAQKLTRPPRLTLLFSLILSIMGVVVVASLIFIPWRQTVIGQGEVAIFDPLDRPQTVDSQIKGRLVEVLVKEGQTVEKGQVLARLEDRDSKFLDPRQAERLQGQISALQEKRQATQARIAALRAQIEAIEASRTAKLASAQAKVDQASQKLAVDQQMIRVGEQDLKTAQLQENRIRKLEEAGLKSRRDYELTVQKRVEAETKLQKLQGDVLVARQEVGLNRLEAAKIEAEASEKVQKSLESISKA
;
A
#
# COMPACT_ATOMS: atom_id res chain seq x y z
N MET A 1 -118.93 -31.12 -59.28
CA MET A 1 -118.05 -32.24 -59.65
C MET A 1 -117.62 -32.88 -58.36
N SER A 2 -118.49 -33.62 -57.67
CA SER A 2 -119.08 -34.93 -58.01
C SER A 2 -118.07 -36.07 -57.94
N ASP A 3 -118.54 -37.10 -57.25
CA ASP A 3 -118.11 -38.50 -57.27
C ASP A 3 -116.94 -38.84 -56.34
N GLN A 4 -117.21 -39.35 -55.13
CA GLN A 4 -117.63 -40.74 -54.86
C GLN A 4 -116.78 -41.75 -55.62
N PHE A 5 -116.07 -42.63 -54.93
CA PHE A 5 -116.13 -44.08 -55.17
C PHE A 5 -115.34 -44.79 -54.09
N GLU A 6 -116.09 -45.43 -53.19
CA GLU A 6 -115.64 -46.53 -52.36
C GLU A 6 -115.10 -47.67 -53.23
N LEU A 7 -114.04 -48.32 -52.76
CA LEU A 7 -113.71 -49.69 -53.15
C LEU A 7 -113.74 -50.55 -51.90
N GLU A 8 -114.76 -51.40 -51.88
CA GLU A 8 -115.05 -52.44 -50.93
C GLU A 8 -114.21 -53.70 -51.23
N GLU A 9 -113.98 -54.47 -50.15
CA GLU A 9 -113.61 -55.90 -50.06
C GLU A 9 -112.19 -56.39 -50.46
N VAL A 10 -111.49 -56.96 -49.46
CA VAL A 10 -111.24 -58.43 -49.40
C VAL A 10 -111.24 -58.89 -47.93
N LYS A 11 -112.24 -59.67 -47.53
CA LYS A 11 -112.24 -60.48 -46.30
C LYS A 11 -111.36 -61.73 -46.48
N PRO A 12 -110.28 -61.95 -45.70
CA PRO A 12 -109.86 -63.29 -45.37
C PRO A 12 -110.72 -63.82 -44.22
N ARG A 13 -111.78 -64.48 -44.67
CA ARG A 13 -112.39 -65.70 -44.15
C ARG A 13 -111.53 -66.44 -43.10
N SER A 14 -112.21 -66.79 -42.01
CA SER A 14 -111.91 -67.94 -41.13
C SER A 14 -110.81 -67.67 -40.08
N LYS A 15 -110.98 -67.97 -38.79
CA LYS A 15 -112.03 -68.71 -38.08
C LYS A 15 -112.23 -68.04 -36.73
N ASN A 16 -113.48 -67.90 -36.34
CA ASN A 16 -113.88 -68.06 -34.96
C ASN A 16 -113.32 -69.40 -34.47
N PHE A 17 -112.13 -69.40 -33.87
CA PHE A 17 -111.81 -70.42 -32.90
C PHE A 17 -112.54 -70.02 -31.62
N LEU A 18 -113.67 -70.69 -31.38
CA LEU A 18 -114.36 -70.72 -30.08
C LEU A 18 -113.42 -71.07 -28.91
N ALA A 19 -112.18 -71.49 -29.17
CA ALA A 19 -111.15 -71.81 -28.18
C ALA A 19 -110.61 -70.61 -27.38
N GLN A 20 -110.67 -69.37 -27.89
CA GLN A 20 -110.20 -68.19 -27.12
C GLN A 20 -111.29 -67.56 -26.23
N LYS A 21 -112.54 -68.03 -26.32
CA LYS A 21 -113.65 -67.53 -25.49
C LYS A 21 -113.86 -68.28 -24.17
N LEU A 22 -112.97 -69.21 -23.77
CA LEU A 22 -113.12 -69.97 -22.52
C LEU A 22 -111.93 -69.97 -21.56
N THR A 23 -110.89 -69.17 -21.78
CA THR A 23 -109.85 -68.98 -20.76
C THR A 23 -110.09 -67.67 -20.01
N ARG A 24 -110.69 -67.76 -18.82
CA ARG A 24 -110.53 -66.72 -17.80
C ARG A 24 -109.02 -66.53 -17.62
N PRO A 25 -108.43 -65.33 -17.85
CA PRO A 25 -107.03 -65.13 -17.51
C PRO A 25 -106.90 -65.34 -15.99
N PRO A 26 -106.02 -66.25 -15.52
CA PRO A 26 -105.82 -66.42 -14.10
C PRO A 26 -105.26 -65.11 -13.55
N ARG A 27 -105.67 -64.72 -12.33
CA ARG A 27 -105.22 -63.47 -11.66
C ARG A 27 -103.69 -63.28 -11.70
N LEU A 28 -102.94 -64.37 -11.83
CA LEU A 28 -101.49 -64.44 -12.06
C LEU A 28 -100.99 -63.69 -13.30
N THR A 29 -101.73 -63.64 -14.42
CA THR A 29 -101.27 -62.96 -15.65
C THR A 29 -101.37 -61.43 -15.55
N LEU A 30 -102.44 -60.93 -14.90
CA LEU A 30 -102.58 -59.52 -14.54
C LEU A 30 -101.53 -59.11 -13.51
N LEU A 31 -101.27 -59.94 -12.48
CA LEU A 31 -100.18 -59.75 -11.52
C LEU A 31 -98.81 -59.71 -12.22
N PHE A 32 -98.53 -60.63 -13.15
CA PHE A 32 -97.27 -60.66 -13.89
C PHE A 32 -97.08 -59.41 -14.76
N SER A 33 -98.12 -58.94 -15.45
CA SER A 33 -98.03 -57.72 -16.27
C SER A 33 -97.82 -56.46 -15.41
N LEU A 34 -98.42 -56.42 -14.22
CA LEU A 34 -98.27 -55.31 -13.26
C LEU A 34 -96.86 -55.31 -12.65
N ILE A 35 -96.33 -56.47 -12.28
CA ILE A 35 -94.97 -56.64 -11.75
C ILE A 35 -93.93 -56.21 -12.80
N LEU A 36 -94.13 -56.57 -14.07
CA LEU A 36 -93.20 -56.20 -15.15
C LEU A 36 -93.20 -54.68 -15.41
N SER A 37 -94.38 -54.04 -15.36
CA SER A 37 -94.52 -52.59 -15.52
C SER A 37 -93.90 -51.83 -14.35
N ILE A 38 -94.14 -52.27 -13.10
CA ILE A 38 -93.51 -51.71 -11.91
C ILE A 38 -91.99 -51.85 -11.96
N MET A 39 -91.48 -53.00 -12.40
CA MET A 39 -90.04 -53.23 -12.54
C MET A 39 -89.40 -52.31 -13.59
N GLY A 40 -90.09 -52.05 -14.71
CA GLY A 40 -89.64 -51.08 -15.71
C GLY A 40 -89.53 -49.66 -15.15
N VAL A 41 -90.52 -49.21 -14.37
CA VAL A 41 -90.51 -47.89 -13.73
C VAL A 41 -89.38 -47.79 -12.69
N VAL A 42 -89.13 -48.85 -11.92
CA VAL A 42 -88.05 -48.89 -10.91
C VAL A 42 -86.65 -48.81 -11.54
N VAL A 43 -86.43 -49.45 -12.71
CA VAL A 43 -85.14 -49.39 -13.41
C VAL A 43 -84.85 -47.99 -13.94
N VAL A 44 -85.85 -47.31 -14.51
CA VAL A 44 -85.69 -45.93 -15.01
C VAL A 44 -85.47 -44.95 -13.86
N ALA A 45 -86.19 -45.10 -12.76
CA ALA A 45 -85.97 -44.30 -11.56
C ALA A 45 -84.57 -44.50 -10.97
N SER A 46 -84.03 -45.73 -11.03
CA SER A 46 -82.69 -46.05 -10.53
C SER A 46 -81.58 -45.42 -11.36
N LEU A 47 -81.72 -45.32 -12.69
CA LEU A 47 -80.73 -44.70 -13.57
C LEU A 47 -80.58 -43.18 -13.34
N ILE A 48 -81.64 -42.49 -12.89
CA ILE A 48 -81.61 -41.07 -12.54
C ILE A 48 -80.80 -40.82 -11.26
N PHE A 49 -80.77 -41.79 -10.34
CA PHE A 49 -80.01 -41.70 -9.09
C PHE A 49 -78.53 -42.10 -9.25
N ILE A 50 -78.09 -42.52 -10.44
CA ILE A 50 -76.67 -42.75 -10.69
C ILE A 50 -76.01 -41.40 -11.03
N PRO A 51 -75.13 -40.86 -10.17
CA PRO A 51 -74.47 -39.60 -10.43
C PRO A 51 -73.42 -39.82 -11.52
N TRP A 52 -73.80 -39.61 -12.78
CA TRP A 52 -72.86 -39.65 -13.89
C TRP A 52 -71.88 -38.48 -13.76
N ARG A 53 -70.72 -38.74 -13.14
CA ARG A 53 -69.60 -37.79 -13.11
C ARG A 53 -68.55 -38.22 -14.13
N GLN A 54 -68.30 -37.34 -15.10
CA GLN A 54 -67.22 -37.48 -16.05
C GLN A 54 -65.96 -36.87 -15.44
N THR A 55 -64.97 -37.71 -15.10
CA THR A 55 -63.65 -37.24 -14.67
C THR A 55 -62.89 -36.74 -15.88
N VAL A 56 -62.64 -35.42 -15.96
CA VAL A 56 -61.80 -34.81 -16.99
C VAL A 56 -60.42 -34.55 -16.36
N ILE A 57 -59.39 -35.19 -16.89
CA ILE A 57 -58.00 -34.95 -16.48
C ILE A 57 -57.52 -33.74 -17.28
N GLY A 58 -57.46 -32.58 -16.63
CA GLY A 58 -56.87 -31.37 -17.21
C GLY A 58 -55.37 -31.31 -16.92
N GLN A 59 -54.56 -31.09 -17.96
CA GLN A 59 -53.17 -30.66 -17.80
C GLN A 59 -53.15 -29.14 -17.79
N GLY A 60 -52.56 -28.53 -16.77
CA GLY A 60 -52.37 -27.09 -16.65
C GLY A 60 -50.88 -26.78 -16.56
N GLU A 61 -50.45 -25.74 -17.28
CA GLU A 61 -49.10 -25.19 -17.20
C GLU A 61 -49.17 -23.79 -16.58
N VAL A 62 -48.29 -23.51 -15.63
CA VAL A 62 -48.20 -22.19 -15.00
C VAL A 62 -47.33 -21.31 -15.89
N ALA A 63 -47.96 -20.40 -16.63
CA ALA A 63 -47.27 -19.42 -17.47
C ALA A 63 -47.17 -18.07 -16.76
N ILE A 64 -45.98 -17.44 -16.82
CA ILE A 64 -45.72 -16.11 -16.27
C ILE A 64 -46.00 -15.08 -17.39
N PHE A 65 -46.93 -14.15 -17.15
CA PHE A 65 -47.40 -13.20 -18.18
C PHE A 65 -46.48 -11.97 -18.33
N ASP A 66 -45.87 -11.48 -17.24
CA ASP A 66 -44.93 -10.36 -17.26
C ASP A 66 -43.47 -10.84 -17.20
N PRO A 67 -42.58 -10.38 -18.09
CA PRO A 67 -41.14 -10.65 -17.98
C PRO A 67 -40.52 -10.27 -16.63
N LEU A 68 -41.07 -9.29 -15.91
CA LEU A 68 -40.60 -8.86 -14.59
C LEU A 68 -40.99 -9.83 -13.46
N ASP A 69 -42.03 -10.64 -13.66
CA ASP A 69 -42.46 -11.67 -12.71
C ASP A 69 -41.63 -12.97 -12.84
N ARG A 70 -40.62 -12.97 -13.70
CA ARG A 70 -39.69 -14.10 -13.83
C ARG A 70 -38.85 -14.25 -12.56
N PRO A 71 -38.57 -15.49 -12.13
CA PRO A 71 -37.70 -15.74 -10.98
C PRO A 71 -36.34 -15.05 -11.18
N GLN A 72 -35.99 -14.16 -10.24
CA GLN A 72 -34.67 -13.54 -10.18
C GLN A 72 -33.83 -14.31 -9.14
N THR A 73 -32.64 -14.73 -9.54
CA THR A 73 -31.70 -15.35 -8.60
C THR A 73 -31.15 -14.28 -7.67
N VAL A 74 -31.24 -14.51 -6.36
CA VAL A 74 -30.62 -13.65 -5.35
C VAL A 74 -29.29 -14.27 -4.95
N ASP A 75 -28.20 -13.71 -5.47
CA ASP A 75 -26.85 -14.19 -5.18
C ASP A 75 -26.27 -13.54 -3.92
N SER A 76 -25.47 -14.31 -3.18
CA SER A 76 -24.72 -13.78 -2.04
C SER A 76 -23.57 -12.89 -2.52
N GLN A 77 -23.52 -11.63 -2.05
CA GLN A 77 -22.41 -10.72 -2.35
C GLN A 77 -21.07 -11.18 -1.74
N ILE A 78 -21.13 -11.95 -0.64
CA ILE A 78 -19.97 -12.47 0.08
C ILE A 78 -20.10 -13.99 0.18
N LYS A 79 -19.01 -14.71 -0.06
CA LYS A 79 -18.97 -16.16 0.12
C LYS A 79 -19.02 -16.49 1.61
N GLY A 80 -19.96 -17.35 2.02
CA GLY A 80 -20.12 -17.74 3.41
C GLY A 80 -20.77 -19.11 3.54
N ARG A 81 -20.83 -19.62 4.78
CA ARG A 81 -21.62 -20.79 5.13
C ARG A 81 -23.07 -20.36 5.36
N LEU A 82 -24.01 -21.05 4.73
CA LEU A 82 -25.43 -20.93 5.04
C LEU A 82 -25.68 -21.49 6.44
N VAL A 83 -26.08 -20.63 7.38
CA VAL A 83 -26.37 -21.02 8.77
C VAL A 83 -27.82 -21.41 8.92
N GLU A 84 -28.72 -20.59 8.38
CA GLU A 84 -30.14 -20.72 8.60
C GLU A 84 -30.90 -20.19 7.38
N VAL A 85 -31.93 -20.91 6.95
CA VAL A 85 -32.89 -20.47 5.92
C VAL A 85 -34.18 -20.10 6.64
N LEU A 86 -34.60 -18.84 6.52
CA LEU A 86 -35.69 -18.26 7.30
C LEU A 86 -37.04 -18.29 6.56
N VAL A 87 -37.02 -18.66 5.27
CA VAL A 87 -38.19 -18.70 4.40
C VAL A 87 -38.41 -20.08 3.80
N LYS A 88 -39.67 -20.41 3.50
CA LYS A 88 -40.06 -21.67 2.87
C LYS A 88 -40.42 -21.47 1.41
N GLU A 89 -40.37 -22.54 0.64
CA GLU A 89 -40.79 -22.53 -0.76
C GLU A 89 -42.27 -22.11 -0.88
N GLY A 90 -42.56 -21.21 -1.81
CA GLY A 90 -43.91 -20.65 -2.01
C GLY A 90 -44.37 -19.61 -0.99
N GLN A 91 -43.51 -19.24 -0.01
CA GLN A 91 -43.82 -18.19 0.94
C GLN A 91 -43.71 -16.81 0.30
N THR A 92 -44.74 -15.97 0.46
CA THR A 92 -44.68 -14.56 0.06
C THR A 92 -43.74 -13.80 0.99
N VAL A 93 -42.83 -13.02 0.40
CA VAL A 93 -41.84 -12.22 1.13
C VAL A 93 -41.91 -10.76 0.71
N GLU A 94 -41.61 -9.86 1.65
CA GLU A 94 -41.56 -8.43 1.38
C GLU A 94 -40.15 -7.98 1.01
N LYS A 95 -40.04 -6.85 0.29
CA LYS A 95 -38.75 -6.26 -0.06
C LYS A 95 -37.98 -5.88 1.21
N GLY A 96 -36.78 -6.44 1.38
CA GLY A 96 -35.92 -6.22 2.54
C GLY A 96 -36.08 -7.26 3.66
N GLN A 97 -37.02 -8.21 3.52
CA GLN A 97 -37.13 -9.35 4.42
C GLN A 97 -35.90 -10.25 4.31
N VAL A 98 -35.38 -10.71 5.45
CA VAL A 98 -34.22 -11.61 5.50
C VAL A 98 -34.65 -13.01 5.06
N LEU A 99 -34.07 -13.48 3.96
CA LEU A 99 -34.37 -14.81 3.40
C LEU A 99 -33.53 -15.91 4.05
N ALA A 100 -32.25 -15.63 4.31
CA ALA A 100 -31.31 -16.56 4.91
C ALA A 100 -30.21 -15.81 5.67
N ARG A 101 -29.61 -16.48 6.67
CA ARG A 101 -28.43 -15.99 7.40
C ARG A 101 -27.19 -16.73 6.91
N LEU A 102 -26.23 -15.97 6.41
CA LEU A 102 -24.91 -16.43 6.04
C LEU A 102 -23.92 -16.08 7.15
N GLU A 103 -23.02 -16.99 7.49
CA GLU A 103 -21.87 -16.75 8.37
C GLU A 103 -20.61 -16.81 7.53
N ASP A 104 -19.72 -15.85 7.71
CA ASP A 104 -18.46 -15.84 6.99
C ASP A 104 -17.57 -17.00 7.47
N ARG A 105 -16.93 -17.69 6.54
CA ARG A 105 -15.99 -18.77 6.83
C ARG A 105 -14.60 -18.22 7.15
N ASP A 106 -14.27 -17.03 6.65
CA ASP A 106 -13.00 -16.36 6.89
C ASP A 106 -13.13 -15.36 8.04
N SER A 107 -12.44 -15.64 9.15
CA SER A 107 -12.42 -14.78 10.34
C SER A 107 -11.79 -13.39 10.12
N LYS A 108 -11.32 -13.08 8.91
CA LYS A 108 -10.66 -11.81 8.58
C LYS A 108 -11.62 -10.70 8.14
N PHE A 109 -12.75 -11.04 7.50
CA PHE A 109 -13.62 -10.03 6.89
C PHE A 109 -14.57 -9.40 7.93
N LEU A 110 -15.05 -10.21 8.88
CA LEU A 110 -15.96 -9.79 9.95
C LEU A 110 -15.33 -9.92 11.34
N ASP A 111 -14.06 -9.55 11.51
CA ASP A 111 -13.44 -9.49 12.84
C ASP A 111 -14.00 -8.30 13.65
N PRO A 112 -14.67 -8.53 14.79
CA PRO A 112 -15.22 -7.46 15.63
C PRO A 112 -14.15 -6.48 16.13
N ARG A 113 -12.88 -6.92 16.20
CA ARG A 113 -11.73 -6.12 16.66
C ARG A 113 -10.93 -5.51 15.52
N GLN A 114 -11.39 -5.60 14.26
CA GLN A 114 -10.67 -5.06 13.11
C GLN A 114 -10.45 -3.55 13.25
N ALA A 115 -11.47 -2.80 13.68
CA ALA A 115 -11.38 -1.36 13.90
C ALA A 115 -10.32 -1.00 14.95
N GLU A 116 -10.29 -1.73 16.08
CA GLU A 116 -9.28 -1.55 17.14
C GLU A 116 -7.86 -1.85 16.63
N ARG A 117 -7.66 -2.94 15.89
CA ARG A 117 -6.37 -3.29 15.30
C ARG A 117 -5.88 -2.24 14.30
N LEU A 118 -6.77 -1.75 13.44
CA LEU A 118 -6.44 -0.68 12.49
C LEU A 118 -6.11 0.62 13.21
N GLN A 119 -6.86 0.97 14.26
CA GLN A 119 -6.55 2.14 15.08
C GLN A 119 -5.16 2.03 15.73
N GLY A 120 -4.80 0.86 16.25
CA GLY A 120 -3.47 0.59 16.80
C GLY A 120 -2.35 0.65 15.75
N GLN A 121 -2.61 0.21 14.52
CA GLN A 121 -1.66 0.36 13.41
C GLN A 121 -1.49 1.82 13.00
N ILE A 122 -2.58 2.60 12.96
CA ILE A 122 -2.56 4.02 12.66
C ILE A 122 -1.77 4.77 13.73
N SER A 123 -2.02 4.51 15.02
CA SER A 123 -1.28 5.16 16.11
C SER A 123 0.20 4.81 16.06
N ALA A 124 0.56 3.54 15.85
CA ALA A 124 1.96 3.12 15.71
C ALA A 124 2.67 3.78 14.51
N LEU A 125 1.97 3.93 13.38
CA LEU A 125 2.52 4.63 12.21
C LEU A 125 2.66 6.15 12.46
N GLN A 126 1.72 6.75 13.18
CA GLN A 126 1.80 8.16 13.58
C GLN A 126 2.98 8.41 14.53
N GLU A 127 3.15 7.57 15.55
CA GLU A 127 4.29 7.61 16.47
C GLU A 127 5.61 7.43 15.72
N LYS A 128 5.69 6.44 14.82
CA LYS A 128 6.86 6.22 13.96
C LYS A 128 7.18 7.44 13.12
N ARG A 129 6.17 8.07 12.52
CA ARG A 129 6.34 9.31 11.74
C ARG A 129 6.85 10.45 12.61
N GLN A 130 6.29 10.65 13.80
CA GLN A 130 6.73 11.68 14.74
C GLN A 130 8.18 11.44 15.20
N ALA A 131 8.54 10.20 15.51
CA ALA A 131 9.90 9.83 15.88
C ALA A 131 10.90 10.08 14.74
N THR A 132 10.54 9.74 13.50
CA THR A 132 11.36 10.06 12.31
C THR A 132 11.51 11.57 12.12
N GLN A 133 10.43 12.35 12.27
CA GLN A 133 10.48 13.80 12.17
C GLN A 133 11.38 14.43 13.23
N ALA A 134 11.27 13.97 14.49
CA ALA A 134 12.14 14.41 15.57
C ALA A 134 13.61 14.05 15.30
N ARG A 135 13.87 12.85 14.74
CA ARG A 135 15.21 12.43 14.33
C ARG A 135 15.78 13.32 13.21
N ILE A 136 14.98 13.65 12.19
CA ILE A 136 15.39 14.55 11.11
C ILE A 136 15.70 15.95 11.67
N ALA A 137 14.87 16.46 12.58
CA ALA A 137 15.11 17.76 13.21
C ALA A 137 16.41 17.77 14.03
N ALA A 138 16.67 16.70 14.81
CA ALA A 138 17.92 16.55 15.55
C ALA A 138 19.15 16.47 14.64
N LEU A 139 19.07 15.75 13.52
CA LEU A 139 20.16 15.69 12.53
C LEU A 139 20.42 17.04 11.86
N ARG A 140 19.38 17.83 11.57
CA ARG A 140 19.53 19.20 11.04
C ARG A 140 20.21 20.12 12.04
N ALA A 141 19.77 20.10 13.29
CA ALA A 141 20.41 20.87 14.36
C ALA A 141 21.88 20.45 14.56
N GLN A 142 22.19 19.16 14.38
CA GLN A 142 23.57 18.66 14.41
C GLN A 142 24.40 19.22 13.24
N ILE A 143 23.85 19.29 12.02
CA ILE A 143 24.53 19.89 10.86
C ILE A 143 24.84 21.37 11.13
N GLU A 144 23.86 22.14 11.61
CA GLU A 144 24.07 23.55 11.96
C GLU A 144 25.17 23.73 13.02
N ALA A 145 25.19 22.88 14.05
CA ALA A 145 26.24 22.89 15.06
C ALA A 145 27.63 22.53 14.49
N ILE A 146 27.70 21.58 13.54
CA ILE A 146 28.94 21.24 12.83
C ILE A 146 29.43 22.43 11.99
N GLU A 147 28.54 23.11 11.27
CA GLU A 147 28.89 24.28 10.45
C GLU A 147 29.36 25.47 11.29
N ALA A 148 28.68 25.74 12.42
CA ALA A 148 29.12 26.76 13.37
C ALA A 148 30.51 26.42 13.94
N SER A 149 30.73 25.15 14.32
CA SER A 149 32.04 24.68 14.81
C SER A 149 33.12 24.76 13.73
N ARG A 150 32.81 24.40 12.48
CA ARG A 150 33.71 24.50 11.33
C ARG A 150 34.16 25.93 11.14
N THR A 151 33.23 26.88 11.12
CA THR A 151 33.53 28.31 10.91
C THR A 151 34.46 28.83 12.00
N ALA A 152 34.17 28.56 13.28
CA ALA A 152 35.00 29.00 14.40
C ALA A 152 36.41 28.36 14.36
N LYS A 153 36.49 27.06 14.07
CA LYS A 153 37.77 26.33 13.99
C LYS A 153 38.60 26.78 12.80
N LEU A 154 38.00 27.02 11.64
CA LEU A 154 38.70 27.53 10.46
C LEU A 154 39.22 28.95 10.70
N ALA A 155 38.44 29.82 11.32
CA ALA A 155 38.91 31.16 11.69
C ALA A 155 40.14 31.08 12.62
N SER A 156 40.11 30.20 13.62
CA SER A 156 41.25 29.98 14.52
C SER A 156 42.47 29.37 13.78
N ALA A 157 42.25 28.40 12.89
CA ALA A 157 43.33 27.79 12.12
C ALA A 157 43.96 28.79 11.15
N GLN A 158 43.16 29.63 10.49
CA GLN A 158 43.64 30.68 9.60
C GLN A 158 44.47 31.71 10.38
N ALA A 159 44.01 32.12 11.56
CA ALA A 159 44.80 33.02 12.41
C ALA A 159 46.18 32.44 12.77
N LYS A 160 46.28 31.11 12.99
CA LYS A 160 47.58 30.43 13.21
C LYS A 160 48.45 30.39 11.96
N VAL A 161 47.85 30.21 10.78
CA VAL A 161 48.57 30.30 9.50
C VAL A 161 49.12 31.71 9.32
N ASP A 162 48.32 32.73 9.60
CA ASP A 162 48.71 34.14 9.48
C ASP A 162 49.84 34.47 10.46
N GLN A 163 49.72 34.05 11.72
CA GLN A 163 50.77 34.20 12.74
C GLN A 163 52.10 33.53 12.31
N ALA A 164 52.03 32.28 11.81
CA ALA A 164 53.22 31.58 11.34
C ALA A 164 53.83 32.26 10.10
N SER A 165 52.99 32.82 9.21
CA SER A 165 53.45 33.53 8.01
C SER A 165 54.14 34.85 8.35
N GLN A 166 53.65 35.57 9.37
CA GLN A 166 54.29 36.78 9.89
C GLN A 166 55.64 36.46 10.50
N LYS A 167 55.73 35.39 11.31
CA LYS A 167 56.99 34.91 11.86
C LYS A 167 57.99 34.55 10.77
N LEU A 168 57.57 33.82 9.74
CA LEU A 168 58.40 33.52 8.57
C LEU A 168 58.92 34.81 7.89
N ALA A 169 58.07 35.84 7.74
CA ALA A 169 58.49 37.11 7.16
C ALA A 169 59.53 37.84 8.03
N VAL A 170 59.39 37.78 9.35
CA VAL A 170 60.39 38.30 10.31
C VAL A 170 61.71 37.55 10.18
N ASP A 171 61.69 36.22 10.18
CA ASP A 171 62.89 35.39 10.06
C ASP A 171 63.61 35.63 8.71
N GLN A 172 62.86 35.84 7.63
CA GLN A 172 63.40 36.22 6.31
C GLN A 172 64.06 37.61 6.32
N GLN A 173 63.51 38.57 7.07
CA GLN A 173 64.16 39.87 7.26
C GLN A 173 65.46 39.72 8.07
N MET A 174 65.50 38.81 9.04
CA MET A 174 66.71 38.54 9.83
C MET A 174 67.84 37.94 8.98
N ILE A 175 67.53 37.10 7.98
CA ILE A 175 68.53 36.65 7.00
C ILE A 175 69.20 37.86 6.32
N ARG A 176 68.42 38.85 5.87
CA ARG A 176 68.97 40.05 5.23
C ARG A 176 69.90 40.82 6.18
N VAL A 177 69.56 40.91 7.47
CA VAL A 177 70.43 41.50 8.49
C VAL A 177 71.73 40.69 8.62
N GLY A 178 71.63 39.36 8.72
CA GLY A 178 72.79 38.47 8.80
C GLY A 178 73.71 38.54 7.57
N GLU A 179 73.15 38.70 6.37
CA GLU A 179 73.91 38.91 5.13
C GLU A 179 74.71 40.23 5.16
N GLN A 180 74.10 41.32 5.66
CA GLN A 180 74.79 42.60 5.81
C GLN A 180 75.91 42.52 6.87
N ASP A 181 75.67 41.81 7.97
CA ASP A 181 76.68 41.59 9.02
C ASP A 181 77.87 40.79 8.49
N LEU A 182 77.60 39.71 7.75
CA LEU A 182 78.65 38.91 7.09
C LEU A 182 79.44 39.74 6.09
N LYS A 183 78.76 40.54 5.26
CA LYS A 183 79.41 41.44 4.30
C LYS A 183 80.29 42.47 5.00
N THR A 184 79.82 43.04 6.10
CA THR A 184 80.59 44.00 6.91
C THR A 184 81.82 43.35 7.52
N ALA A 185 81.69 42.14 8.07
CA ALA A 185 82.82 41.38 8.61
C ALA A 185 83.86 41.03 7.52
N GLN A 186 83.41 40.64 6.33
CA GLN A 186 84.28 40.39 5.17
C GLN A 186 85.05 41.65 4.73
N LEU A 187 84.38 42.81 4.66
CA LEU A 187 85.02 44.08 4.31
C LEU A 187 86.09 44.47 5.36
N GLN A 188 85.79 44.26 6.64
CA GLN A 188 86.72 44.54 7.72
C GLN A 188 87.92 43.58 7.70
N GLU A 189 87.70 42.27 7.50
CA GLU A 189 88.78 41.29 7.34
C GLU A 189 89.70 41.69 6.17
N ASN A 190 89.13 42.01 5.01
CA ASN A 190 89.91 42.43 3.83
C ASN A 190 90.71 43.72 4.08
N ARG A 191 90.14 44.67 4.82
CA ARG A 191 90.84 45.90 5.20
C ARG A 191 92.02 45.62 6.14
N ILE A 192 91.81 44.77 7.16
CA ILE A 192 92.87 44.43 8.12
C ILE A 192 93.95 43.58 7.45
N ARG A 193 93.59 42.65 6.56
CA ARG A 193 94.55 41.86 5.77
C ARG A 193 95.54 42.75 5.03
N LYS A 194 95.04 43.75 4.28
CA LYS A 194 95.90 44.70 3.55
C LYS A 194 96.81 45.52 4.47
N LEU A 195 96.35 45.88 5.66
CA LEU A 195 97.15 46.62 6.64
C LEU A 195 98.22 45.74 7.32
N GLU A 196 97.92 44.46 7.53
CA GLU A 196 98.87 43.47 8.05
C GLU A 196 99.96 43.16 7.02
N GLU A 197 99.57 42.95 5.75
CA GLU A 197 100.51 42.79 4.61
C GLU A 197 101.44 44.01 4.46
N ALA A 198 100.95 45.21 4.76
CA ALA A 198 101.74 46.45 4.76
C ALA A 198 102.56 46.66 6.06
N GLY A 199 102.49 45.74 7.03
CA GLY A 199 103.18 45.84 8.32
C GLY A 199 102.60 46.86 9.31
N LEU A 200 101.43 47.44 9.00
CA LEU A 200 100.77 48.48 9.80
C LEU A 200 99.84 47.93 10.89
N LYS A 201 99.61 46.61 10.90
CA LYS A 201 98.73 45.93 11.87
C LYS A 201 99.29 44.56 12.26
N SER A 202 98.96 44.09 13.47
CA SER A 202 99.41 42.79 13.99
C SER A 202 98.64 41.62 13.37
N ARG A 203 99.34 40.48 13.17
CA ARG A 203 98.74 39.20 12.76
C ARG A 203 97.61 38.74 13.69
N ARG A 204 97.71 39.01 14.99
CA ARG A 204 96.64 38.71 15.96
C ARG A 204 95.35 39.45 15.63
N ASP A 205 95.46 40.71 15.22
CA ASP A 205 94.28 41.51 14.87
C ASP A 205 93.60 41.00 13.61
N TYR A 206 94.39 40.48 12.66
CA TYR A 206 93.85 39.79 11.48
C TYR A 206 93.09 38.51 11.89
N GLU A 207 93.68 37.66 12.73
CA GLU A 207 93.05 36.43 13.24
C GLU A 207 91.72 36.73 13.96
N LEU A 208 91.65 37.80 14.76
CA LEU A 208 90.40 38.25 15.39
C LEU A 208 89.33 38.67 14.37
N THR A 209 89.72 39.29 13.25
CA THR A 209 88.75 39.62 12.18
C THR A 209 88.26 38.39 11.42
N VAL A 210 89.12 37.40 11.20
CA VAL A 210 88.73 36.12 10.62
C VAL A 210 87.74 35.40 11.52
N GLN A 211 88.01 35.34 12.83
CA GLN A 211 87.08 34.78 13.81
C GLN A 211 85.71 35.48 13.73
N LYS A 212 85.67 36.82 13.72
CA LYS A 212 84.42 37.59 13.59
C LYS A 212 83.66 37.30 12.29
N ARG A 213 84.36 37.08 11.16
CA ARG A 213 83.71 36.67 9.91
C ARG A 213 83.05 35.30 10.04
N VAL A 214 83.76 34.32 10.61
CA VAL A 214 83.22 32.97 10.83
C VAL A 214 82.02 33.00 11.79
N GLU A 215 82.08 33.82 12.85
CA GLU A 215 80.94 34.04 13.74
C GLU A 215 79.73 34.65 13.02
N ALA A 216 79.95 35.60 12.09
CA ALA A 216 78.86 36.16 11.28
C ALA A 216 78.28 35.13 10.29
N GLU A 217 79.13 34.31 9.68
CA GLU A 217 78.74 33.25 8.74
C GLU A 217 77.89 32.17 9.42
N THR A 218 78.33 31.68 10.58
CA THR A 218 77.58 30.69 11.38
C THR A 218 76.24 31.23 11.88
N LYS A 219 76.16 32.53 12.25
CA LYS A 219 74.89 33.18 12.59
C LYS A 219 73.95 33.24 11.39
N LEU A 220 74.44 33.60 10.21
CA LEU A 220 73.64 33.60 8.98
C LEU A 220 73.10 32.19 8.67
N GLN A 221 73.94 31.17 8.79
CA GLN A 221 73.54 29.78 8.57
C GLN A 221 72.46 29.32 9.56
N LYS A 222 72.54 29.73 10.82
CA LYS A 222 71.49 29.49 11.82
C LYS A 222 70.16 30.16 11.40
N LEU A 223 70.20 31.42 11.02
CA LEU A 223 69.01 32.17 10.56
C LEU A 223 68.36 31.52 9.32
N GLN A 224 69.17 31.01 8.40
CA GLN A 224 68.69 30.23 7.26
C GLN A 224 67.96 28.95 7.70
N GLY A 225 68.48 28.25 8.70
CA GLY A 225 67.81 27.10 9.32
C GLY A 225 66.47 27.48 9.97
N ASP A 226 66.44 28.59 10.71
CA ASP A 226 65.23 29.08 11.38
C ASP A 226 64.12 29.41 10.35
N VAL A 227 64.46 30.00 9.20
CA VAL A 227 63.50 30.23 8.10
C VAL A 227 62.94 28.95 7.51
N LEU A 228 63.75 27.88 7.39
CA LEU A 228 63.26 26.59 6.91
C LEU A 228 62.24 26.00 7.89
N VAL A 229 62.51 26.08 9.19
CA VAL A 229 61.59 25.64 10.25
C VAL A 229 60.30 26.46 10.21
N ALA A 230 60.40 27.79 10.14
CA ALA A 230 59.23 28.67 10.05
C ALA A 230 58.38 28.39 8.79
N ARG A 231 59.02 28.10 7.65
CA ARG A 231 58.32 27.71 6.41
C ARG A 231 57.57 26.39 6.58
N GLN A 232 58.19 25.41 7.23
CA GLN A 232 57.53 24.13 7.52
C GLN A 232 56.34 24.33 8.47
N GLU A 233 56.47 25.18 9.48
CA GLU A 233 55.40 25.52 10.43
C GLU A 233 54.18 26.12 9.71
N VAL A 234 54.38 27.04 8.77
CA VAL A 234 53.30 27.57 7.90
C VAL A 234 52.62 26.44 7.12
N GLY A 235 53.39 25.53 6.55
CA GLY A 235 52.86 24.37 5.82
C GLY A 235 52.01 23.46 6.69
N LEU A 236 52.48 23.11 7.89
CA LEU A 236 51.75 22.29 8.85
C LEU A 236 50.44 22.95 9.29
N ASN A 237 50.46 24.25 9.60
CA ASN A 237 49.26 24.98 9.99
C ASN A 237 48.22 25.05 8.86
N ARG A 238 48.66 25.16 7.59
CA ARG A 238 47.76 25.10 6.43
C ARG A 238 47.14 23.71 6.26
N LEU A 239 47.91 22.65 6.47
CA LEU A 239 47.38 21.29 6.42
C LEU A 239 46.36 21.04 7.53
N GLU A 240 46.60 21.57 8.73
CA GLU A 240 45.62 21.47 9.82
C GLU A 240 44.32 22.20 9.50
N ALA A 241 44.38 23.39 8.87
CA ALA A 241 43.19 24.09 8.39
C ALA A 241 42.41 23.26 7.35
N ALA A 242 43.12 22.66 6.37
CA ALA A 242 42.51 21.80 5.36
C ALA A 242 41.88 20.52 5.98
N LYS A 243 42.54 19.94 6.99
CA LYS A 243 42.02 18.79 7.73
C LYS A 243 40.72 19.12 8.46
N ILE A 244 40.64 20.27 9.13
CA ILE A 244 39.41 20.74 9.79
C ILE A 244 38.25 20.85 8.78
N GLU A 245 38.53 21.36 7.58
CA GLU A 245 37.53 21.46 6.52
C GLU A 245 37.06 20.10 6.00
N ALA A 246 37.99 19.18 5.79
CA ALA A 246 37.68 17.82 5.35
C ALA A 246 36.85 17.05 6.40
N GLU A 247 37.26 17.08 7.67
CA GLU A 247 36.53 16.42 8.76
C GLU A 247 35.12 17.00 8.96
N ALA A 248 34.95 18.31 8.82
CA ALA A 248 33.63 18.93 8.91
C ALA A 248 32.74 18.50 7.74
N SER A 249 33.27 18.51 6.51
CA SER A 249 32.55 18.10 5.31
C SER A 249 32.12 16.63 5.37
N GLU A 250 33.00 15.75 5.84
CA GLU A 250 32.70 14.32 6.04
C GLU A 250 31.55 14.13 7.04
N LYS A 251 31.57 14.85 8.17
CA LYS A 251 30.51 14.76 9.19
C LYS A 251 29.18 15.28 8.66
N VAL A 252 29.18 16.39 7.94
CA VAL A 252 27.96 16.92 7.28
C VAL A 252 27.42 15.91 6.29
N GLN A 253 28.26 15.31 5.44
CA GLN A 253 27.84 14.32 4.47
C GLN A 253 27.23 13.07 5.13
N LYS A 254 27.82 12.57 6.22
CA LYS A 254 27.25 11.45 7.01
C LYS A 254 25.90 11.80 7.63
N SER A 255 25.73 13.02 8.13
CA SER A 255 24.44 13.48 8.66
C SER A 255 23.40 13.61 7.55
N LEU A 256 23.76 14.14 6.38
CA LEU A 256 22.88 14.21 5.21
C LEU A 256 22.46 12.83 4.69
N GLU A 257 23.39 11.87 4.64
CA GLU A 257 23.08 10.48 4.28
C GLU A 257 22.14 9.82 5.30
N SER A 258 22.30 10.16 6.58
CA SER A 258 21.39 9.67 7.62
C SER A 258 19.99 10.27 7.51
N ILE A 259 19.87 11.51 7.02
CA ILE A 259 18.58 12.15 6.72
C ILE A 259 17.94 11.52 5.49
N SER A 260 18.70 11.22 4.42
CA SER A 260 18.12 10.63 3.21
C SER A 260 17.62 9.19 3.40
N LYS A 261 18.17 8.48 4.40
CA LYS A 261 17.73 7.13 4.79
C LYS A 261 16.55 7.10 5.77
N ALA A 262 16.16 8.25 6.33
CA ALA A 262 15.13 8.37 7.36
C ALA A 262 13.72 8.55 6.78
#